data_AF-A0A7S2JJS3-F1
#
_entry.id   AF-A0A7S2JJS3-F1
#
_cell.length_a   1.000
_cell.length_b   1.000
_cell.length_c   1.000
_cell.angle_alpha   90.00
_cell.angle_beta   90.00
_cell.angle_gamma   90.00
#
_symmetry.space_group_name_H-M   'P 1'
#
loop_
_entity.id
_entity.type
_entity.pdbx_description
1 polymer ?
#
loop_
_entity_poly.entity_id
_entity_poly.type
_entity_poly.pdbx_seq_one_letter_code
_entity_poly.pdbx_strand_id
1 'polypeptide(L)'
;LILAWATFSFWLIDFVLTFNKGTYVGGHISLRRSVIAAQYARRGLVVDVLILLVDLVSNVLDTTGSQSIRTYARACRALKIVRILRVVRIIQKMLFWSIGNGARVAIQATLIAFCAAMACHIMCCGWWAIGV
;
A
#
# COMPACT_ATOMS: atom_id res chain seq x y z
N LEU A 1 0.52 17.23 -7.97
CA LEU A 1 1.43 16.59 -8.96
C LEU A 1 2.78 16.24 -8.36
N ILE A 2 3.57 17.21 -7.88
CA ILE A 2 4.92 16.97 -7.33
C ILE A 2 4.93 15.93 -6.19
N LEU A 3 4.07 16.10 -5.17
CA LEU A 3 3.95 15.15 -4.06
C LEU A 3 3.59 13.72 -4.50
N ALA A 4 2.76 13.59 -5.53
CA ALA A 4 2.29 12.29 -6.02
C ALA A 4 3.39 11.52 -6.75
N TRP A 5 4.18 12.22 -7.57
CA TRP A 5 5.36 11.66 -8.24
C TRP A 5 6.49 11.36 -7.25
N ALA A 6 6.74 12.24 -6.26
CA ALA A 6 7.71 11.98 -5.21
C ALA A 6 7.37 10.71 -4.41
N THR A 7 6.09 10.57 -4.04
CA THR A 7 5.58 9.39 -3.34
C THR A 7 5.77 8.13 -4.21
N PHE A 8 5.38 8.19 -5.49
CA PHE A 8 5.59 7.08 -6.43
C PHE A 8 7.06 6.65 -6.53
N SER A 9 7.98 7.60 -6.71
CA SER A 9 9.42 7.33 -6.79
C SER A 9 9.96 6.70 -5.51
N PHE A 10 9.53 7.17 -4.34
CA PHE A 10 9.90 6.55 -3.06
C PHE A 10 9.47 5.07 -2.99
N TRP A 11 8.23 4.77 -3.37
CA TRP A 11 7.72 3.39 -3.36
C TRP A 11 8.36 2.51 -4.43
N LEU A 12 8.71 3.06 -5.58
CA LEU A 12 9.48 2.36 -6.60
C LEU A 12 10.86 1.96 -6.07
N ILE A 13 11.53 2.88 -5.35
CA ILE A 13 12.82 2.61 -4.72
C ILE A 13 12.69 1.54 -3.63
N ASP A 14 11.71 1.64 -2.71
CA ASP A 14 11.51 0.60 -1.68
C ASP A 14 11.19 -0.78 -2.29
N PHE A 15 10.45 -0.82 -3.39
CA PHE A 15 10.19 -2.05 -4.14
C PHE A 15 11.50 -2.66 -4.66
N VAL A 16 12.34 -1.88 -5.36
CA VAL A 16 13.65 -2.34 -5.86
C VAL A 16 14.56 -2.77 -4.71
N LEU A 17 14.63 -1.99 -3.63
CA LEU A 17 15.41 -2.33 -2.45
C LEU A 17 14.92 -3.61 -1.77
N THR A 18 13.64 -3.95 -1.90
CA THR A 18 13.09 -5.18 -1.34
C THR A 18 13.58 -6.44 -2.07
N PHE A 19 13.90 -6.37 -3.36
CA PHE A 19 14.61 -7.46 -4.05
C PHE A 19 16.06 -7.64 -3.59
N ASN A 20 16.65 -6.61 -2.97
CA ASN A 20 17.99 -6.66 -2.42
C ASN A 20 18.02 -7.05 -0.93
N LYS A 21 16.86 -7.24 -0.27
CA LYS A 21 16.80 -7.69 1.12
C LYS A 21 16.97 -9.21 1.19
N GLY A 22 17.88 -9.68 2.05
CA GLY A 22 18.11 -11.11 2.28
C GLY A 22 16.87 -11.79 2.88
N THR A 23 16.59 -13.01 2.45
CA THR A 23 15.46 -13.82 2.95
C THR A 23 15.97 -14.89 3.91
N TYR A 24 15.26 -15.09 5.02
CA TYR A 24 15.52 -16.22 5.92
C TYR A 24 15.01 -17.51 5.30
N VAL A 25 15.91 -18.47 5.11
CA VAL A 25 15.59 -19.83 4.63
C VAL A 25 16.24 -20.81 5.60
N GLY A 26 15.43 -21.54 6.36
CA GLY A 26 15.92 -22.59 7.27
C GLY A 26 16.88 -22.10 8.35
N GLY A 27 16.63 -20.92 8.95
CA GLY A 27 17.48 -20.38 10.03
C GLY A 27 18.72 -19.62 9.56
N HIS A 28 19.04 -19.64 8.27
CA HIS A 28 20.15 -18.88 7.68
C HIS A 28 19.65 -17.78 6.75
N ILE A 29 20.38 -16.66 6.71
CA ILE A 29 20.12 -15.56 5.77
C ILE A 29 20.72 -15.94 4.42
N SER A 30 19.86 -16.16 3.41
CA SER A 30 20.31 -16.39 2.04
C SER A 30 20.28 -15.07 1.26
N LEU A 31 21.44 -14.68 0.71
CA LEU A 31 21.60 -13.51 -0.16
C LEU A 31 21.47 -13.86 -1.65
N ARG A 32 21.15 -15.12 -1.99
CA ARG A 32 21.00 -15.57 -3.38
C ARG A 32 19.76 -14.92 -4.01
N ARG A 33 19.95 -14.04 -4.99
CA ARG A 33 18.88 -13.29 -5.68
C ARG A 33 17.78 -14.18 -6.26
N SER A 34 18.12 -15.37 -6.77
CA SER A 34 17.14 -16.33 -7.31
C SER A 34 16.17 -16.85 -6.25
N VAL A 35 16.66 -17.11 -5.04
CA VAL A 35 15.84 -17.58 -3.91
C VAL A 35 14.95 -16.45 -3.38
N ILE A 36 15.51 -15.25 -3.28
CA ILE A 36 14.79 -14.04 -2.86
C ILE A 36 13.63 -13.75 -3.83
N ALA A 37 13.89 -13.77 -5.14
CA ALA A 37 12.89 -13.53 -6.16
C ALA A 37 11.75 -14.57 -6.13
N ALA A 38 12.08 -15.86 -6.00
CA ALA A 38 11.07 -16.92 -5.94
C ALA A 38 10.17 -16.80 -4.70
N GLN A 39 10.75 -16.47 -3.54
CA GLN A 39 10.00 -16.29 -2.29
C GLN A 39 9.15 -15.02 -2.31
N TYR A 40 9.69 -13.93 -2.85
CA TYR A 40 8.98 -12.65 -2.96
C TYR A 40 7.84 -12.71 -3.99
N ALA A 41 8.04 -13.40 -5.12
CA ALA A 41 7.01 -13.69 -6.12
C ALA A 41 5.80 -14.40 -5.51
N ARG A 42 6.03 -15.32 -4.57
CA ARG A 42 4.97 -16.11 -3.92
C ARG A 42 4.21 -15.37 -2.82
N ARG A 43 4.78 -14.31 -2.21
CA ARG A 43 4.24 -13.71 -0.97
C ARG A 43 3.83 -12.25 -1.07
N GLY A 44 4.48 -11.44 -1.90
CA GLY A 44 4.32 -9.97 -1.83
C GLY A 44 4.35 -9.23 -3.16
N LEU A 45 4.97 -9.81 -4.18
CA LEU A 45 5.20 -9.15 -5.47
C LEU A 45 3.90 -8.72 -6.17
N VAL A 46 2.88 -9.58 -6.18
CA VAL A 46 1.59 -9.27 -6.83
C VAL A 46 0.96 -8.01 -6.25
N VAL A 47 0.96 -7.90 -4.92
CA VAL A 47 0.38 -6.74 -4.23
C VAL A 47 1.21 -5.48 -4.51
N ASP A 48 2.54 -5.58 -4.46
CA ASP A 48 3.41 -4.42 -4.73
C ASP A 48 3.31 -3.89 -6.16
N VAL A 49 3.31 -4.81 -7.13
CA VAL A 49 3.15 -4.47 -8.54
C VAL A 49 1.78 -3.85 -8.78
N LEU A 50 0.72 -4.41 -8.19
CA LEU A 50 -0.62 -3.84 -8.31
C LEU A 50 -0.69 -2.40 -7.77
N ILE A 51 -0.10 -2.14 -6.59
CA ILE A 51 -0.12 -0.78 -6.04
C ILE A 51 0.71 0.19 -6.91
N LEU A 52 1.89 -0.23 -7.39
CA LEU A 52 2.72 0.60 -8.27
C LEU A 52 2.02 0.91 -9.60
N LEU A 53 1.34 -0.07 -10.20
CA LEU A 53 0.57 0.13 -11.43
C LEU A 53 -0.60 1.09 -11.22
N VAL A 54 -1.36 0.92 -10.13
CA VAL A 54 -2.47 1.84 -9.79
C VAL A 54 -1.95 3.26 -9.57
N ASP A 55 -0.83 3.43 -8.87
CA ASP A 55 -0.22 4.74 -8.65
C ASP A 55 0.26 5.37 -9.97
N LEU A 56 0.92 4.61 -10.83
CA LEU A 56 1.37 5.08 -12.14
C LEU A 56 0.19 5.50 -13.02
N VAL A 57 -0.80 4.63 -13.18
CA VAL A 57 -1.99 4.90 -14.00
C VAL A 57 -2.74 6.11 -13.45
N SER A 58 -2.97 6.19 -12.14
CA SER A 58 -3.67 7.34 -11.56
C SER A 58 -2.90 8.66 -11.75
N ASN A 59 -1.57 8.65 -11.61
CA ASN A 59 -0.75 9.84 -11.84
C ASN A 59 -0.75 10.29 -13.31
N VAL A 60 -0.74 9.36 -14.26
CA VAL A 60 -0.77 9.64 -15.71
C VAL A 60 -2.15 10.13 -16.17
N LEU A 61 -3.24 9.57 -15.62
CA LEU A 61 -4.59 10.04 -15.92
C LEU A 61 -4.84 11.44 -15.33
N ASP A 62 -4.29 11.73 -14.15
CA ASP A 62 -4.38 13.06 -13.53
C ASP A 62 -3.58 14.13 -14.32
N THR A 63 -2.53 13.77 -15.07
CA THR A 63 -1.76 14.72 -15.92
C THR A 63 -2.37 14.98 -17.29
N THR A 64 -3.15 14.05 -17.85
CA THR A 64 -3.61 14.13 -19.26
C THR A 64 -4.84 15.03 -19.48
N GLY A 65 -5.55 15.45 -18.43
CA GLY A 65 -6.56 16.53 -18.47
C GLY A 65 -7.83 16.31 -19.31
N SER A 66 -7.88 15.25 -20.11
CA SER A 66 -8.97 14.95 -21.05
C SER A 66 -10.32 14.73 -20.35
N GLN A 67 -11.38 15.34 -20.90
CA GLN A 67 -12.76 15.21 -20.43
C GLN A 67 -13.28 13.75 -20.48
N SER A 68 -12.94 13.00 -21.54
CA SER A 68 -13.36 11.58 -21.67
C SER A 68 -12.69 10.67 -20.63
N ILE A 69 -11.52 11.06 -20.14
CA ILE A 69 -10.74 10.31 -19.15
C ILE A 69 -11.25 10.55 -17.72
N ARG A 70 -12.05 11.60 -17.47
CA ARG A 70 -12.51 11.96 -16.11
C ARG A 70 -13.35 10.88 -15.43
N THR A 71 -14.11 10.09 -16.19
CA THR A 71 -14.90 8.98 -15.64
C THR A 71 -13.97 7.84 -15.17
N TYR A 72 -12.95 7.50 -15.96
CA TYR A 72 -11.93 6.53 -15.58
C TYR A 72 -11.06 7.04 -14.41
N ALA A 73 -10.74 8.34 -14.38
CA ALA A 73 -10.02 8.96 -13.27
C ALA A 73 -10.81 8.91 -11.95
N ARG A 74 -12.14 8.87 -11.98
CA ARG A 74 -12.97 8.65 -10.79
C ARG A 74 -12.87 7.20 -10.29
N ALA A 75 -12.94 6.22 -11.19
CA ALA A 75 -12.75 4.81 -10.83
C ALA A 75 -11.32 4.54 -10.30
N CYS A 76 -10.29 5.09 -10.95
CA CYS A 76 -8.91 4.99 -10.49
C CYS A 76 -8.66 5.67 -9.14
N ARG A 77 -9.45 6.70 -8.77
CA ARG A 77 -9.41 7.29 -7.43
C ARG A 77 -9.89 6.31 -6.36
N ALA A 78 -10.92 5.50 -6.63
CA ALA A 78 -11.34 4.45 -5.70
C ALA A 78 -10.25 3.39 -5.51
N LEU A 79 -9.50 3.06 -6.58
CA LEU A 79 -8.35 2.14 -6.49
C LEU A 79 -7.21 2.68 -5.60
N LYS A 80 -7.18 3.98 -5.26
CA LYS A 80 -6.22 4.51 -4.27
C LYS A 80 -6.41 3.89 -2.87
N ILE A 81 -7.55 3.25 -2.57
CA ILE A 81 -7.76 2.43 -1.36
C ILE A 81 -6.73 1.31 -1.25
N VAL A 82 -6.19 0.82 -2.36
CA VAL A 82 -5.13 -0.20 -2.39
C VAL A 82 -3.86 0.29 -1.66
N ARG A 83 -3.66 1.61 -1.50
CA ARG A 83 -2.59 2.17 -0.65
C ARG A 83 -2.73 1.82 0.83
N ILE A 84 -3.93 1.51 1.33
CA ILE A 84 -4.14 1.06 2.72
C ILE A 84 -3.36 -0.22 2.99
N LEU A 85 -3.19 -1.09 1.98
CA LEU A 85 -2.37 -2.30 2.12
C LEU A 85 -0.91 -1.99 2.47
N ARG A 86 -0.38 -0.82 2.05
CA ARG A 86 0.96 -0.37 2.46
C ARG A 86 1.02 -0.04 3.94
N VAL A 87 -0.02 0.59 4.46
CA VAL A 87 -0.14 0.94 5.89
C VAL A 87 -0.13 -0.33 6.74
N VAL A 88 -0.90 -1.36 6.34
CA VAL A 88 -0.91 -2.68 7.01
C VAL A 88 0.48 -3.29 7.12
N ARG A 89 1.33 -3.16 6.10
CA ARG A 89 2.70 -3.69 6.14
C ARG A 89 3.62 -2.89 7.06
N ILE A 90 3.50 -1.56 7.06
CA ILE A 90 4.27 -0.71 7.98
C ILE A 90 3.91 -1.06 9.42
N ILE A 91 2.63 -1.24 9.69
CA ILE A 91 2.10 -1.69 10.97
C ILE A 91 2.69 -3.03 11.38
N GLN A 92 2.69 -4.03 10.49
CA GLN A 92 3.25 -5.35 10.78
C GLN A 92 4.73 -5.25 11.16
N LYS A 93 5.48 -4.38 10.48
CA LYS A 93 6.87 -4.08 10.85
C LYS A 93 6.92 -3.41 12.24
N MET A 94 6.12 -2.38 12.51
CA MET A 94 6.09 -1.71 13.82
C MET A 94 5.72 -2.67 14.96
N LEU A 95 4.76 -3.56 14.76
CA LEU A 95 4.36 -4.60 15.72
C LEU A 95 5.47 -5.63 15.98
N PHE A 96 6.29 -5.92 14.97
CA PHE A 96 7.45 -6.80 15.11
C PHE A 96 8.57 -6.13 15.92
N TRP A 97 8.81 -4.83 15.70
CA TRP A 97 9.80 -4.05 16.44
C TRP A 97 9.30 -3.62 17.84
N SER A 98 8.00 -3.69 18.10
CA SER A 98 7.41 -3.37 19.40
C SER A 98 7.67 -4.50 20.41
N ILE A 99 8.62 -4.27 21.32
CA ILE A 99 9.05 -5.23 22.35
C ILE A 99 8.12 -5.21 23.59
N GLY A 100 7.30 -4.15 23.76
CA GLY A 100 6.42 -4.00 24.92
C GLY A 100 4.97 -4.40 24.67
N ASN A 101 4.39 -5.21 25.56
CA ASN A 101 2.97 -5.59 25.51
C ASN A 101 2.03 -4.37 25.49
N GLY A 102 2.35 -3.31 26.25
CA GLY A 102 1.58 -2.07 26.25
C GLY A 102 1.60 -1.34 24.90
N ALA A 103 2.77 -1.26 24.26
CA ALA A 103 2.90 -0.64 22.94
C ALA A 103 2.19 -1.46 21.84
N ARG A 104 2.23 -2.80 21.93
CA ARG A 104 1.49 -3.68 21.02
C ARG A 104 -0.02 -3.47 21.12
N VAL A 105 -0.56 -3.43 22.34
CA VAL A 105 -2.00 -3.19 22.58
C VAL A 105 -2.39 -1.78 22.14
N ALA A 106 -1.59 -0.76 22.44
CA ALA A 106 -1.84 0.61 21.99
C ALA A 106 -1.87 0.72 20.46
N ILE A 107 -0.87 0.14 19.76
CA ILE A 107 -0.84 0.11 18.30
C ILE A 107 -2.08 -0.59 17.75
N GLN A 108 -2.44 -1.77 18.27
CA GLN A 108 -3.64 -2.49 17.82
C GLN A 108 -4.93 -1.69 18.03
N ALA A 109 -5.08 -1.04 19.20
CA ALA A 109 -6.25 -0.21 19.51
C ALA A 109 -6.36 0.99 18.55
N THR A 110 -5.24 1.69 18.29
CA THR A 110 -5.20 2.80 17.33
C THR A 110 -5.61 2.34 15.93
N LEU A 111 -5.24 1.14 15.53
CA LEU A 111 -5.57 0.60 14.22
C LEU A 111 -7.04 0.23 14.08
N ILE A 112 -7.61 -0.41 15.10
CA ILE A 112 -9.04 -0.71 15.12
C ILE A 112 -9.83 0.60 15.05
N ALA A 113 -9.42 1.62 15.81
CA ALA A 113 -10.04 2.94 15.75
C ALA A 113 -9.92 3.59 14.36
N PHE A 114 -8.74 3.52 13.73
CA PHE A 114 -8.53 4.04 12.37
C PHE A 114 -9.39 3.30 11.34
N CYS A 115 -9.46 1.98 11.40
CA CYS A 115 -10.31 1.17 10.52
C CYS A 115 -11.79 1.50 10.70
N ALA A 116 -12.25 1.66 11.94
CA ALA A 116 -13.62 2.04 12.24
C ALA A 116 -13.96 3.44 11.69
N ALA A 117 -13.07 4.42 11.91
CA ALA A 117 -13.24 5.77 11.37
C ALA A 117 -13.30 5.78 9.82
N MET A 118 -12.45 4.98 9.17
CA MET A 118 -12.45 4.86 7.71
C MET A 118 -13.72 4.18 7.20
N ALA A 119 -14.23 3.16 7.88
CA ALA A 119 -15.49 2.51 7.55
C ALA A 119 -16.66 3.51 7.65
N CYS A 120 -16.72 4.29 8.74
CA CYS A 120 -17.72 5.35 8.89
C CYS A 120 -17.63 6.39 7.76
N HIS A 121 -16.42 6.83 7.39
CA HIS A 121 -16.24 7.76 6.27
C HIS A 121 -16.77 7.19 4.95
N ILE A 122 -16.43 5.94 4.63
CA ILE A 122 -16.90 5.27 3.41
C ILE A 122 -18.42 5.12 3.42
N MET A 123 -19.01 4.74 4.56
CA MET A 123 -20.47 4.62 4.70
C MET A 123 -21.17 5.96 4.52
N CYS A 124 -20.69 7.03 5.18
CA CYS A 124 -21.26 8.36 5.05
C CYS A 124 -21.13 8.93 3.63
N CYS A 125 -19.96 8.80 3.00
CA CYS A 125 -19.74 9.26 1.63
C CYS A 125 -20.51 8.43 0.61
N GLY A 126 -20.62 7.11 0.83
CA GLY A 126 -21.42 6.22 0.00
C GLY A 126 -22.91 6.54 0.09
N TRP A 127 -23.42 6.78 1.30
CA TRP A 127 -24.81 7.21 1.52
C TRP A 127 -25.11 8.53 0.81
N TRP A 128 -24.23 9.53 0.95
CA TRP A 128 -24.40 10.81 0.25
C TRP A 128 -24.37 10.65 -1.29
N ALA A 129 -23.57 9.73 -1.81
CA ALA A 129 -23.50 9.47 -3.26
C ALA A 129 -24.73 8.73 -3.82
N ILE A 130 -25.49 8.01 -2.99
CA ILE A 130 -26.71 7.29 -3.37
C ILE A 130 -27.97 8.14 -3.11
N GLY A 131 -27.94 8.99 -2.09
CA GLY A 131 -29.07 9.80 -1.62
C GLY A 131 -29.30 11.12 -2.35
N VAL A 132 -28.63 11.34 -3.50
CA VAL A 132 -28.88 12.43 -4.46
C VAL A 132 -29.30 11.80 -5.78
#